data_AF-Q1K1Q2-F1
#
_entry.id   AF-Q1K1Q2-F1
#
_cell.length_a   1.000
_cell.length_b   1.000
_cell.length_c   1.000
_cell.angle_alpha   90.00
_cell.angle_beta   90.00
_cell.angle_gamma   90.00
#
_symmetry.space_group_name_H-M   'P 1'
#
loop_
_entity.id
_entity.type
_entity.pdbx_description
1 polymer ?
#
loop_
_entity_poly.entity_id
_entity_poly.type
_entity_poly.pdbx_seq_one_letter_code
_entity_poly.pdbx_strand_id
1 'polypeptide(L)'
;MIFRSLTISLCLALLLSACTPPTFWQEKQRQKTFTEALDHYLSEQDRTFLEEIALSQPATPWSQRAQQLVNRLDKLEQQQQDTAQELQITRQHCAENMQLLEQENQDLQETMDQLKQLFIDMELRE
;
A
#
# COMPACT_ATOMS: atom_id res chain seq x y z
N MET A 1 52.55 -20.83 35.72
CA MET A 1 51.59 -20.89 34.60
C MET A 1 50.13 -20.75 35.11
N ILE A 2 49.75 -19.62 35.72
CA ILE A 2 48.38 -19.41 36.25
C ILE A 2 47.67 -18.22 35.56
N PHE A 3 48.44 -17.30 34.96
CA PHE A 3 47.92 -16.10 34.30
C PHE A 3 47.12 -16.33 33.00
N ARG A 4 47.30 -17.47 32.32
CA ARG A 4 46.55 -17.78 31.07
C ARG A 4 45.15 -18.33 31.32
N SER A 5 44.86 -18.85 32.52
CA SER A 5 43.55 -19.41 32.86
C SER A 5 42.51 -18.34 33.23
N LEU A 6 42.97 -17.24 33.83
CA LEU A 6 42.14 -16.11 34.23
C LEU A 6 41.60 -15.31 33.02
N THR A 7 42.41 -15.12 31.97
CA THR A 7 41.98 -14.38 30.77
C THR A 7 40.96 -15.15 29.95
N ILE A 8 41.10 -16.49 29.86
CA ILE A 8 40.14 -17.35 29.17
C ILE A 8 38.77 -17.32 29.86
N SER A 9 38.76 -17.38 31.21
CA SER A 9 37.50 -17.33 31.98
C SER A 9 36.79 -15.97 31.86
N LEU A 10 37.53 -14.86 31.77
CA LEU A 10 36.97 -13.52 31.59
C LEU A 10 36.33 -13.34 30.20
N CYS A 11 36.95 -13.85 29.14
CA CYS A 11 36.38 -13.82 27.78
C CYS A 11 35.14 -14.71 27.65
N LEU A 12 35.11 -15.88 28.30
CA LEU A 12 33.94 -16.75 28.33
C LEU A 12 32.76 -16.12 29.08
N ALA A 13 33.00 -15.40 30.18
CA ALA A 13 31.96 -14.69 30.91
C ALA A 13 31.33 -13.55 30.09
N LEU A 14 32.13 -12.82 29.30
CA LEU A 14 31.64 -11.78 28.39
C LEU A 14 30.79 -12.37 27.26
N LEU A 15 31.20 -13.50 26.67
CA LEU A 15 30.44 -14.21 25.64
C LEU A 15 29.12 -14.81 26.17
N LEU A 16 29.08 -15.25 27.43
CA LEU A 16 27.87 -15.76 28.08
C LEU A 16 26.89 -14.64 28.45
N SER A 17 27.38 -13.44 28.81
CA SER A 17 26.51 -12.27 29.08
C SER A 17 25.80 -11.75 27.82
N ALA A 18 26.42 -11.91 26.64
CA ALA A 18 25.85 -11.56 25.34
C ALA A 18 24.75 -12.52 24.87
N CYS A 19 24.57 -13.67 25.54
CA CYS A 19 23.55 -14.67 25.23
C CYS A 19 22.52 -14.80 26.38
N THR A 20 22.24 -13.69 27.08
CA THR A 20 21.13 -13.65 28.03
C THR A 20 19.85 -13.28 27.28
N PRO A 21 18.80 -14.12 27.30
CA PRO A 21 17.53 -13.77 26.70
C PRO A 21 16.98 -12.50 27.39
N PRO A 22 16.26 -11.63 26.65
CA PRO A 22 15.70 -10.42 27.23
C PRO A 22 14.87 -10.78 28.46
N THR A 23 15.04 -10.00 29.53
CA THR A 23 14.22 -10.19 30.71
C THR A 23 12.75 -9.97 30.34
N PHE A 24 11.83 -10.70 30.97
CA PHE A 24 10.38 -10.57 30.74
C PHE A 24 9.88 -9.11 30.78
N TRP A 25 10.48 -8.28 31.63
CA TRP A 25 10.19 -6.85 31.73
C TRP A 25 10.58 -6.05 30.48
N GLN A 26 11.73 -6.38 29.87
CA GLN A 26 12.19 -5.75 28.64
C GLN A 26 11.27 -6.10 27.47
N GLU A 27 10.78 -7.34 27.42
CA GLU A 27 9.83 -7.78 26.40
C GLU A 27 8.46 -7.10 26.56
N LYS A 28 7.96 -6.99 27.79
CA LYS A 28 6.72 -6.27 28.10
C LYS A 28 6.80 -4.79 27.72
N GLN A 29 7.95 -4.15 27.95
CA GLN A 29 8.15 -2.76 27.56
C GLN A 29 8.17 -2.58 26.04
N ARG A 30 8.86 -3.47 25.31
CA ARG A 30 8.89 -3.45 23.83
C ARG A 30 7.51 -3.66 23.22
N GLN A 31 6.72 -4.57 23.78
CA GLN A 31 5.33 -4.75 23.39
C GLN A 31 4.52 -3.46 23.58
N LYS A 32 4.67 -2.81 24.74
CA LYS A 32 3.95 -1.55 25.03
C LYS A 32 4.32 -0.46 24.03
N THR A 33 5.60 -0.26 23.74
CA THR A 33 6.06 0.72 22.76
C THR A 33 5.53 0.43 21.35
N PHE A 34 5.49 -0.84 20.95
CA PHE A 34 4.87 -1.23 19.68
C PHE A 34 3.37 -0.91 19.64
N THR A 35 2.63 -1.20 20.71
CA THR A 35 1.20 -0.90 20.79
C THR A 35 0.95 0.61 20.75
N GLU A 36 1.73 1.41 21.47
CA GLU A 36 1.63 2.87 21.44
C GLU A 36 1.88 3.43 20.02
N ALA A 37 2.89 2.91 19.32
CA ALA A 37 3.15 3.30 17.93
C ALA A 37 2.00 2.91 16.98
N LEU A 38 1.36 1.77 17.20
CA LEU A 38 0.18 1.35 16.45
C LEU A 38 -1.02 2.26 16.73
N ASP A 39 -1.28 2.58 18.00
CA ASP A 39 -2.36 3.48 18.40
C ASP A 39 -2.16 4.89 17.83
N HIS A 40 -0.92 5.37 17.80
CA HIS A 40 -0.56 6.63 17.15
C HIS A 40 -0.85 6.59 15.65
N TYR A 41 -0.44 5.52 14.96
CA TYR A 41 -0.77 5.35 13.54
C TYR A 41 -2.28 5.30 13.29
N LEU A 42 -3.05 4.62 14.13
CA LEU A 42 -4.51 4.52 13.96
C LEU A 42 -5.23 5.84 14.20
N SER A 43 -4.68 6.72 15.04
CA SER A 43 -5.29 8.01 15.39
C SER A 43 -4.85 9.14 14.46
N GLU A 44 -3.55 9.20 14.14
CA GLU A 44 -2.95 10.33 13.40
C GLU A 44 -2.53 9.96 11.97
N GLN A 45 -2.64 8.68 11.58
CA GLN A 45 -2.12 8.14 10.31
C GLN A 45 -0.60 8.33 10.13
N ASP A 46 0.11 8.67 11.21
CA ASP A 46 1.57 8.81 11.21
C ASP A 46 2.25 7.47 11.52
N ARG A 47 3.03 6.98 10.55
CA ARG A 47 3.75 5.71 10.63
C ARG A 47 5.19 5.83 11.13
N THR A 48 5.68 7.05 11.41
CA THR A 48 7.08 7.32 11.76
C THR A 48 7.56 6.44 12.93
N PHE A 49 6.77 6.33 14.00
CA PHE A 49 7.14 5.50 15.16
C PHE A 49 7.20 4.00 14.85
N LEU A 50 6.37 3.50 13.91
CA LEU A 50 6.43 2.11 13.48
C LEU A 50 7.70 1.84 12.65
N GLU A 51 8.10 2.80 11.82
CA GLU A 51 9.35 2.73 11.04
C GLU A 51 10.58 2.74 11.95
N GLU A 52 10.60 3.60 12.98
CA GLU A 52 11.67 3.63 13.99
C GLU A 52 11.82 2.29 14.71
N ILE A 53 10.70 1.68 15.11
CA ILE A 53 10.71 0.35 15.74
C ILE A 53 11.21 -0.71 14.75
N ALA A 54 10.79 -0.65 13.48
CA ALA A 54 11.20 -1.60 12.44
C ALA A 54 12.72 -1.59 12.19
N LEU A 55 13.35 -0.42 12.23
CA LEU A 55 14.78 -0.22 12.01
C LEU A 55 15.65 -0.46 13.25
N SER A 56 15.04 -0.76 14.40
CA SER A 56 15.78 -0.94 15.65
C SER A 56 16.75 -2.13 15.63
N GLN A 57 17.95 -1.92 16.19
CA GLN A 57 18.98 -2.94 16.38
C GLN A 57 19.27 -3.19 17.87
N PRO A 58 19.48 -4.45 18.30
CA PRO A 58 19.37 -5.68 17.52
C PRO A 58 17.91 -5.98 17.15
N ALA A 59 17.70 -6.73 16.05
CA ALA A 59 16.37 -7.11 15.61
C ALA A 59 15.63 -7.88 16.72
N THR A 60 14.39 -7.51 16.96
CA THR A 60 13.49 -8.12 17.96
C THR A 60 12.25 -8.66 17.26
N PRO A 61 11.48 -9.56 17.91
CA PRO A 61 10.18 -9.98 17.37
C PRO A 61 9.25 -8.81 17.05
N TRP A 62 9.29 -7.74 17.86
CA TRP A 62 8.48 -6.53 17.66
C TRP A 62 8.98 -5.66 16.51
N SER A 63 10.29 -5.53 16.32
CA SER A 63 10.83 -4.82 15.15
C SER A 63 10.53 -5.54 13.84
N GLN A 64 10.56 -6.88 13.84
CA GLN A 64 10.14 -7.68 12.70
C GLN A 64 8.64 -7.50 12.39
N ARG A 65 7.78 -7.48 13.41
CA ARG A 65 6.35 -7.21 13.24
C ARG A 65 6.09 -5.80 12.71
N ALA A 66 6.79 -4.80 13.23
CA ALA A 66 6.71 -3.43 12.74
C ALA A 66 7.14 -3.34 11.26
N GLN A 67 8.24 -3.99 10.88
CA GLN A 67 8.69 -4.03 9.49
C GLN A 67 7.67 -4.71 8.57
N GLN A 68 7.07 -5.83 8.99
CA GLN A 68 6.01 -6.49 8.23
C GLN A 68 4.78 -5.60 8.04
N LEU A 69 4.42 -4.84 9.07
CA LEU A 69 3.31 -3.90 9.03
C LEU A 69 3.60 -2.74 8.08
N VAL A 70 4.76 -2.06 8.22
CA VAL A 70 5.19 -0.97 7.33
C VAL A 70 5.18 -1.44 5.87
N ASN A 71 5.81 -2.58 5.57
CA ASN A 71 5.83 -3.14 4.22
C ASN A 71 4.42 -3.43 3.67
N ARG A 72 3.46 -3.78 4.54
CA ARG A 72 2.07 -4.01 4.14
C ARG A 72 1.35 -2.70 3.88
N LEU A 73 1.60 -1.66 4.68
CA LEU A 73 1.06 -0.32 4.47
C LEU A 73 1.55 0.25 3.14
N ASP A 74 2.85 0.13 2.84
CA ASP A 74 3.42 0.58 1.56
C ASP A 74 2.76 -0.11 0.36
N LYS A 75 2.52 -1.43 0.47
CA LYS A 75 1.82 -2.19 -0.59
C LYS A 75 0.37 -1.73 -0.76
N LEU A 76 -0.33 -1.43 0.32
CA LEU A 76 -1.71 -0.94 0.27
C LEU A 76 -1.77 0.46 -0.35
N GLU A 77 -0.83 1.34 0.01
CA GLU A 77 -0.71 2.68 -0.56
C GLU A 77 -0.44 2.59 -2.07
N GLN A 78 0.50 1.73 -2.50
CA GLN A 78 0.77 1.51 -3.92
C GLN A 78 -0.47 0.96 -4.64
N GLN A 79 -1.14 -0.05 -4.10
CA GLN A 79 -2.35 -0.61 -4.69
C GLN A 79 -3.47 0.43 -4.83
N GLN A 80 -3.61 1.32 -3.86
CA GLN A 80 -4.58 2.41 -3.90
C GLN A 80 -4.25 3.39 -5.02
N GLN A 81 -2.97 3.76 -5.18
CA GLN A 81 -2.52 4.63 -6.26
C GLN A 81 -2.75 3.99 -7.64
N ASP A 82 -2.38 2.73 -7.80
CA ASP A 82 -2.56 1.97 -9.05
C ASP A 82 -4.05 1.88 -9.42
N THR A 83 -4.91 1.55 -8.44
CA THR A 83 -6.37 1.48 -8.63
C THR A 83 -6.95 2.85 -9.01
N ALA A 84 -6.48 3.93 -8.37
CA ALA A 84 -6.94 5.28 -8.68
C ALA A 84 -6.56 5.70 -10.11
N GLN A 85 -5.35 5.35 -10.56
CA GLN A 85 -4.90 5.60 -11.92
C GLN A 85 -5.72 4.79 -12.95
N GLU A 86 -5.92 3.49 -12.71
CA GLU A 86 -6.72 2.64 -13.59
C GLU A 86 -8.17 3.13 -13.70
N LEU A 87 -8.76 3.55 -12.58
CA LEU A 87 -10.09 4.14 -12.56
C LEU A 87 -10.16 5.44 -13.37
N GLN A 88 -9.13 6.29 -13.27
CA GLN A 88 -9.06 7.52 -14.05
C GLN A 88 -8.98 7.23 -15.55
N ILE A 89 -8.13 6.28 -15.97
CA ILE A 89 -7.99 5.87 -17.37
C ILE A 89 -9.32 5.31 -17.90
N THR A 90 -9.96 4.44 -17.12
CA THR A 90 -11.24 3.82 -17.51
C THR A 90 -12.36 4.85 -17.63
N ARG A 91 -12.40 5.84 -16.72
CA ARG A 91 -13.36 6.95 -16.81
C ARG A 91 -13.15 7.80 -18.06
N GLN A 92 -11.89 8.09 -18.39
CA GLN A 92 -11.56 8.83 -19.60
C GLN A 92 -12.02 8.05 -20.85
N HIS A 93 -11.67 6.77 -20.94
CA HIS A 93 -12.06 5.94 -22.08
C HIS A 93 -13.59 5.80 -22.21
N CYS A 94 -14.29 5.68 -21.08
CA CYS A 94 -15.74 5.65 -21.06
C CYS A 94 -16.35 6.96 -21.57
N ALA A 95 -15.80 8.11 -21.19
CA ALA A 95 -16.25 9.42 -21.67
C ALA A 95 -16.01 9.58 -23.18
N GLU A 96 -14.85 9.18 -23.67
CA GLU A 96 -14.51 9.20 -25.11
C GLU A 96 -15.47 8.32 -25.91
N ASN A 97 -15.74 7.10 -25.45
CA ASN A 97 -16.67 6.19 -26.12
C ASN A 97 -18.11 6.71 -26.08
N MET A 98 -18.52 7.36 -24.99
CA MET A 98 -19.86 7.97 -24.92
C MET A 98 -20.00 9.09 -25.95
N GLN A 99 -19.00 9.97 -26.05
CA GLN A 99 -19.00 11.04 -27.04
C GLN A 99 -19.06 10.51 -28.48
N LEU A 100 -18.32 9.44 -28.77
CA LEU A 100 -18.36 8.78 -30.08
C LEU A 100 -19.73 8.20 -30.38
N LEU A 101 -20.35 7.50 -29.43
CA LEU A 101 -21.70 6.94 -29.59
C LEU A 101 -22.77 8.02 -29.73
N GLU A 102 -22.63 9.15 -29.04
CA GLU A 102 -23.51 10.30 -29.19
C GLU A 102 -23.40 10.89 -30.60
N GLN A 103 -22.18 11.01 -31.14
CA GLN A 103 -21.95 11.47 -32.50
C GLN A 103 -22.52 10.50 -33.54
N GLU A 104 -22.27 9.19 -33.41
CA GLU A 104 -22.83 8.18 -34.32
C GLU A 104 -24.36 8.19 -34.33
N ASN A 105 -25.00 8.38 -33.16
CA ASN A 105 -26.45 8.51 -33.09
C ASN A 105 -26.96 9.76 -33.81
N GLN A 106 -26.25 10.89 -33.70
CA GLN A 106 -26.61 12.12 -34.44
C GLN A 106 -26.51 11.89 -35.95
N ASP A 107 -25.39 11.31 -36.42
CA ASP A 107 -25.18 11.03 -37.85
C ASP A 107 -26.25 10.06 -38.41
N LEU A 108 -26.61 9.03 -37.63
CA LEU A 108 -27.67 8.09 -37.99
C LEU A 108 -29.04 8.76 -38.04
N GLN A 109 -29.33 9.65 -37.09
CA GLN A 109 -30.58 10.40 -37.06
C GLN A 109 -30.71 11.31 -38.28
N GLU A 110 -29.65 12.04 -38.63
CA GLU A 110 -29.61 12.87 -39.83
C GLU A 110 -29.80 12.05 -41.11
N THR A 111 -29.09 10.92 -41.22
CA THR A 111 -29.23 10.00 -42.36
C THR A 111 -30.64 9.45 -42.48
N MET A 112 -31.26 9.08 -41.35
CA MET A 112 -32.63 8.58 -41.32
C MET A 112 -33.62 9.66 -41.77
N ASP A 113 -33.45 10.90 -41.34
CA ASP A 113 -34.34 11.99 -41.72
C ASP A 113 -34.17 12.39 -43.21
N GLN A 114 -32.95 12.32 -43.75
CA GLN A 114 -32.70 12.45 -45.19
C GLN A 114 -33.37 11.33 -45.99
N LEU A 115 -33.28 10.08 -45.54
CA LEU A 115 -33.93 8.94 -46.19
C LEU A 115 -35.45 9.09 -46.19
N LYS A 116 -36.06 9.53 -45.08
CA LYS A 116 -37.50 9.81 -45.01
C LYS A 116 -37.93 10.87 -46.01
N GLN A 117 -37.18 11.97 -46.13
CA GLN A 117 -37.46 13.01 -47.13
C GLN A 117 -37.41 12.45 -48.55
N LEU A 118 -36.39 11.64 -48.85
CA LEU A 118 -36.26 11.02 -50.18
C LEU A 118 -37.41 10.06 -50.49
N PHE A 119 -37.91 9.31 -49.50
CA PHE A 119 -39.10 8.48 -49.65
C PHE A 119 -40.36 9.31 -49.94
N ILE A 120 -40.58 10.40 -49.20
CA ILE A 120 -41.71 11.31 -49.43
C ILE A 120 -41.64 11.90 -50.85
N ASP A 121 -40.46 12.37 -51.26
CA ASP A 121 -40.24 12.93 -52.59
C ASP A 121 -40.48 11.92 -53.71
N MET A 122 -40.21 10.64 -53.47
CA MET A 122 -40.52 9.56 -54.41
C MET A 122 -42.02 9.29 -54.49
N GLU A 123 -42.71 9.16 -53.35
CA GLU A 123 -44.16 8.92 -53.32
C GLU A 123 -44.96 10.06 -53.96
N LEU A 124 -44.51 11.32 -53.82
CA LEU A 124 -45.17 12.47 -54.45
C LEU A 124 -45.03 12.53 -55.98
N ARG A 125 -44.13 11.75 -56.56
CA ARG A 125 -43.90 11.69 -58.02
C ARG A 125 -44.67 10.56 -58.70
N GLU A 126 -45.19 9.60 -57.95
CA GLU A 126 -46.08 8.53 -58.42
C GLU A 126 -47.54 9.02 -58.50
#